data_AF-A0A0D7B076-F1
#
_entry.id   AF-A0A0D7B076-F1
#
_cell.length_a   1.000
_cell.length_b   1.000
_cell.length_c   1.000
_cell.angle_alpha   90.00
_cell.angle_beta   90.00
_cell.angle_gamma   90.00
#
_symmetry.space_group_name_H-M   'P 1'
#
loop_
_entity.id
_entity.type
_entity.pdbx_description
1 polymer ?
#
loop_
_entity_poly.entity_id
_entity_poly.type
_entity_poly.pdbx_seq_one_letter_code
_entity_poly.pdbx_strand_id
1 'polypeptide(L)'
;MIHSQPLQNNPLLRLLLGSTALQFQAPLLGSKHTVRTQIQTYPLDMVMVTDNGRVVLTSQRGPRQQGRPRQSRQRRSPVVSQKRPAESSLVSSVAEMPKKRRTNKSKGPTRAALPPKSRFADVVNRLMPKSLEVWQRALTYCQRERTGREAPTFKGVKTEHLHLVFPDAAMLSSLQNERTQAEYLISFARLLPTLQWRADAIENAELDIVGIQSQVWREVLGLWQPRQEGSESAARRKQILQALSESAKASGLPNAPLDLPGLLQTPVVWNGVEILPSGASIAHPPPEPVCREMLWFMNEANFRIDFLALDYWVYDRTTDYGARGWTEEPLSPIDRRLRVIQLMEYWDGSVYPERIENIGFSSTNLSEVASASLAMAEVMKCWSKEASVSQKLRDSVVAFQYVVSAPTDASGGLSEGRVTRFTWDIACHYIETFLHVFARPPTLPRFLQPSLQLSM
;
A
#
# COMPACT_ATOMS: atom_id res chain seq x y z
N MET A 1 -18.44 -1.84 -28.57
CA MET A 1 -18.82 -0.49 -28.14
C MET A 1 -19.27 -0.59 -26.69
N ILE A 2 -18.39 -0.26 -25.75
CA ILE A 2 -18.67 -0.33 -24.32
C ILE A 2 -19.05 1.09 -23.91
N HIS A 3 -20.31 1.28 -23.49
CA HIS A 3 -20.75 2.51 -22.86
C HIS A 3 -20.16 2.56 -21.45
N SER A 4 -19.13 3.39 -21.26
CA SER A 4 -18.73 3.85 -19.95
C SER A 4 -19.84 4.76 -19.39
N GLN A 5 -20.53 4.29 -18.35
CA GLN A 5 -21.41 5.18 -17.59
C GLN A 5 -20.56 6.10 -16.71
N PRO A 6 -20.82 7.42 -16.69
CA PRO A 6 -20.11 8.34 -15.82
C PRO A 6 -20.50 8.11 -14.35
N LEU A 7 -19.51 8.22 -13.45
CA LEU A 7 -19.55 8.16 -11.98
C LEU A 7 -20.52 9.15 -11.28
N GLN A 8 -21.47 9.76 -11.99
CA GLN A 8 -22.34 10.83 -11.49
C GLN A 8 -23.48 10.38 -10.57
N ASN A 9 -23.69 9.07 -10.37
CA ASN A 9 -24.83 8.54 -9.62
C ASN A 9 -24.48 7.93 -8.24
N ASN A 10 -23.30 8.23 -7.68
CA ASN A 10 -23.01 7.83 -6.29
C ASN A 10 -23.62 8.86 -5.29
N PRO A 11 -24.63 8.50 -4.48
CA PRO A 11 -25.27 9.41 -3.53
C PRO A 11 -24.32 9.93 -2.43
N LEU A 12 -23.20 9.23 -2.14
CA LEU A 12 -22.18 9.70 -1.19
C LEU A 12 -21.33 10.84 -1.77
N LEU A 13 -21.11 10.88 -3.09
CA LEU A 13 -20.38 11.98 -3.74
C LEU A 13 -21.21 13.28 -3.77
N ARG A 14 -22.54 13.19 -3.86
CA ARG A 14 -23.44 14.36 -3.79
C ARG A 14 -23.51 15.02 -2.41
N LEU A 15 -23.24 14.26 -1.34
CA LEU A 15 -23.16 14.80 0.02
C LEU A 15 -21.79 15.43 0.32
N LEU A 16 -20.73 15.01 -0.37
CA LEU A 16 -19.36 15.50 -0.18
C LEU A 16 -19.00 16.71 -1.06
N LEU A 17 -19.69 16.89 -2.19
CA LEU A 17 -19.53 18.02 -3.10
C LEU A 17 -20.75 18.93 -2.93
N GLY A 18 -20.61 20.01 -2.17
CA GLY A 18 -21.68 20.99 -1.97
C GLY A 18 -22.36 21.38 -3.29
N SER A 19 -23.70 21.43 -3.26
CA SER A 19 -24.55 21.64 -4.43
C SER A 19 -24.22 22.91 -5.22
N THR A 20 -23.44 22.78 -6.29
CA THR A 20 -23.42 23.70 -7.43
C THR A 20 -23.68 22.93 -8.70
N ALA A 21 -24.95 22.83 -9.08
CA ALA A 21 -25.36 22.36 -10.38
C ALA A 21 -25.08 23.45 -11.43
N LEU A 22 -24.01 23.33 -12.21
CA LEU A 22 -23.87 24.05 -13.46
C LEU A 22 -24.59 23.25 -14.56
N GLN A 23 -25.80 23.70 -14.89
CA GLN A 23 -26.55 23.23 -16.05
C GLN A 23 -25.91 23.81 -17.32
N PHE A 24 -25.25 22.98 -18.12
CA PHE A 24 -24.88 23.36 -19.49
C PHE A 24 -25.97 22.89 -20.45
N GLN A 25 -26.71 23.85 -21.01
CA GLN A 25 -27.53 23.63 -22.20
C GLN A 25 -26.62 23.60 -23.44
N ALA A 26 -26.68 22.52 -24.21
CA ALA A 26 -26.05 22.45 -25.52
C ALA A 26 -26.95 23.13 -26.57
N PRO A 27 -26.42 23.99 -27.45
CA PRO A 27 -27.15 24.41 -28.63
C PRO A 27 -27.01 23.35 -29.73
N LEU A 28 -28.16 22.90 -30.23
CA LEU A 28 -28.28 22.24 -31.53
C LEU A 28 -27.95 23.27 -32.62
N LEU A 29 -27.00 22.97 -33.51
CA LEU A 29 -27.08 23.22 -34.96
C LEU A 29 -25.80 22.76 -35.67
N GLY A 30 -26.00 22.10 -36.82
CA GLY A 30 -24.95 21.51 -37.62
C GLY A 30 -24.14 22.52 -38.44
N SER A 31 -22.88 22.16 -38.67
CA SER A 31 -22.05 22.65 -39.78
C SER A 31 -20.74 21.85 -39.80
N LYS A 32 -20.32 21.42 -41.00
CA LYS A 32 -19.10 20.66 -41.24
C LYS A 32 -17.89 21.61 -41.22
N HIS A 33 -17.15 21.67 -40.12
CA HIS A 33 -15.75 22.13 -40.13
C HIS A 33 -14.89 21.25 -39.23
N THR A 34 -13.83 20.70 -39.82
CA THR A 34 -12.77 19.97 -39.13
C THR A 34 -11.95 20.95 -38.29
N VAL A 35 -12.24 21.03 -36.99
CA VAL A 35 -11.40 21.78 -36.03
C VAL A 35 -10.21 20.90 -35.65
N ARG A 36 -9.01 21.31 -36.06
CA ARG A 36 -7.75 20.67 -35.66
C ARG A 36 -7.30 21.34 -34.36
N THR A 37 -7.65 20.76 -33.22
CA THR A 37 -7.23 21.28 -31.90
C THR A 37 -5.78 20.91 -31.65
N GLN A 38 -4.86 21.87 -31.76
CA GLN A 38 -3.50 21.73 -31.20
C GLN A 38 -3.57 22.03 -29.70
N ILE A 39 -3.34 21.02 -28.88
CA ILE A 39 -3.17 21.19 -27.44
C ILE A 39 -1.68 21.49 -27.21
N GLN A 40 -1.37 22.71 -26.79
CA GLN A 40 -0.02 23.11 -26.39
C GLN A 40 0.02 23.20 -24.87
N THR A 41 0.73 22.27 -24.22
CA THR A 41 0.91 22.24 -22.76
C THR A 41 2.08 23.12 -22.35
N TYR A 42 1.86 24.02 -21.39
CA TYR A 42 2.91 24.85 -20.78
C TYR A 42 3.21 24.39 -19.34
N PRO A 43 4.47 24.46 -18.87
CA PRO A 43 4.84 24.11 -17.49
C PRO A 43 4.29 25.12 -16.46
N LEU A 44 4.05 24.63 -15.24
CA LEU A 44 3.25 25.22 -14.14
C LEU A 44 3.73 26.59 -13.56
N ASP A 45 4.83 27.18 -14.03
CA ASP A 45 5.45 28.37 -13.41
C ASP A 45 5.39 29.65 -14.27
N MET A 46 4.50 29.73 -15.26
CA MET A 46 4.33 30.94 -16.09
C MET A 46 3.02 31.66 -15.80
N VAL A 47 3.11 32.97 -15.53
CA VAL A 47 1.95 33.86 -15.42
C VAL A 47 1.76 34.56 -16.75
N MET A 48 0.57 34.43 -17.36
CA MET A 48 0.19 35.23 -18.51
C MET A 48 -0.21 36.63 -18.04
N VAL A 49 0.46 37.65 -18.55
CA VAL A 49 0.04 39.05 -18.40
C VAL A 49 -0.23 39.58 -19.80
N THR A 50 -1.44 40.11 -20.00
CA THR A 50 -1.82 40.78 -21.25
C THR A 50 -1.61 42.27 -21.10
N ASP A 51 -0.69 42.83 -21.89
CA ASP A 51 -0.54 44.27 -22.06
C ASP A 51 -0.73 44.60 -23.55
N ASN A 52 -1.70 45.48 -23.83
CA ASN A 52 -2.06 45.95 -25.18
C ASN A 52 -2.19 44.86 -26.27
N GLY A 53 -2.82 43.72 -25.95
CA GLY A 53 -3.17 42.69 -26.93
C GLY A 53 -2.00 41.83 -27.44
N ARG A 54 -0.82 41.91 -26.83
CA ARG A 54 0.27 40.95 -27.04
C ARG A 54 0.46 40.07 -25.81
N VAL A 55 0.49 38.76 -26.01
CA VAL A 55 0.80 37.78 -24.97
C VAL A 55 2.31 37.76 -24.78
N VAL A 56 2.79 38.13 -23.59
CA VAL A 56 4.20 38.01 -23.22
C VAL A 56 4.30 37.02 -22.06
N LEU A 57 5.08 35.96 -22.27
CA LEU A 57 5.37 34.97 -21.24
C LEU A 57 6.50 35.49 -20.36
N THR A 58 6.26 35.63 -19.06
CA THR A 58 7.29 36.05 -18.10
C THR A 58 7.49 34.98 -17.03
N SER A 59 8.75 34.59 -16.82
CA SER A 59 9.17 33.65 -15.78
C SER A 59 9.39 34.41 -14.48
N GLN A 60 8.60 34.13 -13.44
CA GLN A 60 8.87 34.68 -12.11
C GLN A 60 10.12 34.03 -11.50
N ARG A 61 11.29 34.66 -11.65
CA ARG A 61 12.46 34.36 -10.82
C ARG A 61 12.58 35.41 -9.72
N GLY A 62 12.28 35.01 -8.48
CA GLY A 62 12.58 35.80 -7.29
C GLY A 62 14.09 36.02 -7.10
N PRO A 63 14.50 37.08 -6.38
CA PRO A 63 15.90 37.45 -6.23
C PRO A 63 16.70 36.42 -5.41
N ARG A 64 17.79 35.94 -6.02
CA ARG A 64 18.83 35.10 -5.38
C ARG A 64 19.49 35.88 -4.24
N GLN A 65 19.30 35.42 -2.99
CA GLN A 65 20.16 35.82 -1.88
C GLN A 65 21.54 35.16 -2.03
N GLN A 66 22.58 35.99 -2.00
CA GLN A 66 23.98 35.61 -2.14
C GLN A 66 24.55 35.01 -0.85
N GLY A 67 25.56 34.16 -1.03
CA GLY A 67 26.13 33.24 -0.05
C GLY A 67 26.71 33.85 1.23
N ARG A 68 26.70 33.02 2.28
CA ARG A 68 27.66 33.08 3.39
C ARG A 68 28.60 31.86 3.33
N PRO A 69 29.90 32.03 3.57
CA PRO A 69 30.89 30.98 3.42
C PRO A 69 30.84 29.95 4.56
N ARG A 70 30.92 28.66 4.18
CA ARG A 70 31.09 27.52 5.09
C ARG A 70 32.51 27.51 5.66
N GLN A 71 32.62 27.65 6.98
CA GLN A 71 33.85 27.36 7.71
C GLN A 71 34.05 25.85 7.86
N SER A 72 35.25 25.41 7.53
CA SER A 72 35.79 24.06 7.61
C SER A 72 35.89 23.60 9.07
N ARG A 73 35.14 22.55 9.43
CA ARG A 73 35.26 21.92 10.75
C ARG A 73 36.18 20.71 10.66
N GLN A 74 37.29 20.81 11.38
CA GLN A 74 38.38 19.86 11.46
C GLN A 74 37.96 18.48 12.01
N ARG A 75 38.58 17.46 11.43
CA ARG A 75 38.64 16.06 11.89
C ARG A 75 39.14 15.98 13.34
N ARG A 76 38.45 15.20 14.18
CA ARG A 76 39.05 14.55 15.35
C ARG A 76 38.72 13.05 15.30
N SER A 77 39.79 12.25 15.29
CA SER A 77 39.81 10.80 15.38
C SER A 77 39.59 10.32 16.84
N PRO A 78 39.40 9.02 17.09
CA PRO A 78 38.59 8.52 18.20
C PRO A 78 39.39 8.30 19.49
N VAL A 79 38.76 8.55 20.63
CA VAL A 79 39.29 8.20 21.95
C VAL A 79 38.82 6.80 22.33
N VAL A 80 39.81 5.94 22.51
CA VAL A 80 39.73 4.60 23.10
C VAL A 80 39.46 4.73 24.60
N SER A 81 38.38 4.14 25.11
CA SER A 81 38.16 4.03 26.57
C SER A 81 38.38 2.59 27.03
N GLN A 82 39.53 2.39 27.66
CA GLN A 82 39.88 1.20 28.42
C GLN A 82 39.15 1.17 29.77
N LYS A 83 38.77 -0.05 30.18
CA LYS A 83 38.30 -0.42 31.52
C LYS A 83 39.43 -0.33 32.55
N ARG A 84 39.10 0.08 33.78
CA ARG A 84 39.46 -0.46 35.13
C ARG A 84 39.58 0.67 36.19
N PRO A 85 39.68 0.39 37.50
CA PRO A 85 38.64 -0.14 38.39
C PRO A 85 38.47 0.75 39.65
N ALA A 86 37.72 0.23 40.64
CA ALA A 86 37.33 0.81 41.92
C ALA A 86 38.43 1.45 42.77
N GLU A 87 38.06 2.45 43.60
CA GLU A 87 38.09 2.40 45.08
C GLU A 87 37.57 3.69 45.74
N SER A 88 36.82 3.52 46.86
CA SER A 88 36.66 4.35 48.08
C SER A 88 36.47 5.88 47.98
N SER A 89 35.78 6.63 48.85
CA SER A 89 34.94 6.49 50.06
C SER A 89 34.60 7.99 50.41
N LEU A 90 33.43 8.41 50.92
CA LEU A 90 33.01 8.50 52.33
C LEU A 90 31.75 9.40 52.40
N VAL A 91 30.78 8.97 53.22
CA VAL A 91 29.97 9.74 54.18
C VAL A 91 29.18 10.99 53.71
N SER A 92 27.84 10.86 53.69
CA SER A 92 26.99 11.78 54.48
C SER A 92 25.61 11.16 54.72
N SER A 93 25.26 11.13 56.00
CA SER A 93 24.07 10.58 56.64
C SER A 93 22.84 11.47 56.41
N VAL A 94 21.74 10.89 55.87
CA VAL A 94 20.39 11.47 55.97
C VAL A 94 19.40 10.38 56.34
N ALA A 95 18.56 10.71 57.32
CA ALA A 95 17.61 9.87 58.05
C ALA A 95 16.78 8.90 57.19
N GLU A 96 16.79 7.63 57.60
CA GLU A 96 15.96 6.57 57.06
C GLU A 96 14.51 6.70 57.52
N MET A 97 13.60 6.96 56.58
CA MET A 97 12.18 6.62 56.75
C MET A 97 11.99 5.09 56.61
N PRO A 98 11.09 4.46 57.38
CA PRO A 98 10.86 3.03 57.33
C PRO A 98 10.24 2.63 55.98
N LYS A 99 11.06 2.03 55.11
CA LYS A 99 10.63 1.43 53.84
C LYS A 99 9.63 0.31 54.15
N LYS A 100 8.36 0.52 53.79
CA LYS A 100 7.34 -0.55 53.72
C LYS A 100 7.92 -1.72 52.94
N ARG A 101 8.14 -2.83 53.65
CA ARG A 101 8.64 -4.10 53.14
C ARG A 101 7.68 -4.58 52.04
N ARG A 102 8.05 -4.35 50.78
CA ARG A 102 7.36 -4.88 49.61
C ARG A 102 7.44 -6.40 49.72
N THR A 103 6.35 -7.03 50.15
CA THR A 103 6.21 -8.47 50.13
C THR A 103 6.38 -8.91 48.68
N ASN A 104 7.47 -9.64 48.43
CA ASN A 104 7.71 -10.34 47.17
C ASN A 104 6.57 -11.34 47.00
N LYS A 105 5.47 -10.91 46.34
CA LYS A 105 4.49 -11.83 45.77
C LYS A 105 5.27 -12.76 44.86
N SER A 106 5.36 -14.02 45.27
CA SER A 106 5.88 -15.12 44.49
C SER A 106 5.24 -15.05 43.10
N LYS A 107 6.05 -14.70 42.10
CA LYS A 107 5.64 -14.81 40.70
C LYS A 107 5.35 -16.28 40.46
N GLY A 108 4.06 -16.61 40.32
CA GLY A 108 3.63 -17.93 39.90
C GLY A 108 4.32 -18.34 38.59
N PRO A 109 4.34 -19.64 38.27
CA PRO A 109 5.05 -20.16 37.10
C PRO A 109 4.61 -19.38 35.86
N THR A 110 5.53 -18.59 35.32
CA THR A 110 5.34 -17.80 34.11
C THR A 110 5.04 -18.80 32.99
N ARG A 111 3.77 -18.86 32.57
CA ARG A 111 3.30 -19.70 31.47
C ARG A 111 4.27 -19.49 30.31
N ALA A 112 4.97 -20.56 29.90
CA ALA A 112 5.99 -20.50 28.86
C ALA A 112 5.42 -19.76 27.65
N ALA A 113 6.03 -18.62 27.30
CA ALA A 113 5.56 -17.82 26.19
C ALA A 113 5.66 -18.68 24.92
N LEU A 114 4.53 -18.83 24.20
CA LEU A 114 4.55 -19.50 22.91
C LEU A 114 5.58 -18.83 22.01
N PRO A 115 6.33 -19.61 21.19
CA PRO A 115 7.29 -19.02 20.27
C PRO A 115 6.57 -18.02 19.36
N PRO A 116 7.20 -16.87 19.06
CA PRO A 116 6.60 -15.87 18.21
C PRO A 116 6.28 -16.48 16.84
N LYS A 117 5.05 -16.28 16.35
CA LYS A 117 4.65 -16.73 15.01
C LYS A 117 5.60 -16.14 13.96
N SER A 118 6.03 -16.99 13.03
CA SER A 118 6.84 -16.56 11.88
C SER A 118 6.03 -15.60 11.01
N ARG A 119 6.67 -14.54 10.49
CA ARG A 119 6.05 -13.61 9.52
C ARG A 119 5.88 -14.23 8.12
N PHE A 120 6.54 -15.36 7.86
CA PHE A 120 6.47 -16.09 6.59
C PHE A 120 5.43 -17.22 6.60
N ALA A 121 4.88 -17.53 7.79
CA ALA A 121 3.86 -18.56 7.92
C ALA A 121 2.54 -18.06 7.33
N ASP A 122 1.82 -18.95 6.67
CA ASP A 122 0.47 -18.64 6.21
C ASP A 122 -0.47 -18.40 7.41
N VAL A 123 -1.38 -17.45 7.22
CA VAL A 123 -2.41 -17.11 8.18
C VAL A 123 -3.66 -17.88 7.81
N VAL A 124 -3.85 -19.01 8.48
CA VAL A 124 -5.02 -19.86 8.34
C VAL A 124 -6.07 -19.44 9.35
N ASN A 125 -7.14 -18.79 8.88
CA ASN A 125 -8.28 -18.36 9.67
C ASN A 125 -9.54 -18.37 8.79
N ARG A 126 -10.71 -18.68 9.38
CA ARG A 126 -12.00 -18.75 8.68
C ARG A 126 -12.37 -17.49 7.90
N LEU A 127 -11.99 -16.31 8.42
CA LEU A 127 -12.23 -15.03 7.77
C LEU A 127 -11.09 -14.62 6.82
N MET A 128 -9.92 -15.23 6.93
CA MET A 128 -8.81 -14.87 6.05
C MET A 128 -9.03 -15.50 4.66
N PRO A 129 -8.89 -14.73 3.57
CA PRO A 129 -8.91 -15.30 2.22
C PRO A 129 -7.85 -16.40 2.06
N LYS A 130 -8.10 -17.38 1.20
CA LYS A 130 -7.22 -18.54 1.05
C LYS A 130 -5.91 -18.12 0.37
N SER A 131 -4.78 -18.59 0.88
CA SER A 131 -3.48 -18.38 0.23
C SER A 131 -3.43 -19.09 -1.12
N LEU A 132 -2.74 -18.48 -2.09
CA LEU A 132 -2.41 -19.14 -3.35
C LEU A 132 -1.19 -20.05 -3.13
N GLU A 133 -1.35 -21.35 -3.37
CA GLU A 133 -0.32 -22.35 -3.02
C GLU A 133 1.04 -22.04 -3.66
N VAL A 134 1.04 -21.67 -4.95
CA VAL A 134 2.25 -21.31 -5.70
C VAL A 134 3.02 -20.19 -5.00
N TRP A 135 2.32 -19.13 -4.60
CA TRP A 135 2.92 -17.96 -3.94
C TRP A 135 3.38 -18.28 -2.53
N GLN A 136 2.58 -19.01 -1.75
CA GLN A 136 2.95 -19.38 -0.38
C GLN A 136 4.18 -20.31 -0.36
N ARG A 137 4.23 -21.29 -1.26
CA ARG A 137 5.40 -22.17 -1.40
C ARG A 137 6.63 -21.37 -1.88
N ALA A 138 6.46 -20.40 -2.78
CA ALA A 138 7.54 -19.53 -3.22
C ALA A 138 8.08 -18.69 -2.05
N LEU A 139 7.19 -18.15 -1.20
CA LEU A 139 7.57 -17.41 0.00
C LEU A 139 8.39 -18.27 0.97
N THR A 140 7.93 -19.49 1.23
CA THR A 140 8.66 -20.44 2.08
C THR A 140 10.02 -20.80 1.49
N TYR A 141 10.11 -21.00 0.18
CA TYR A 141 11.38 -21.26 -0.51
C TYR A 141 12.36 -20.08 -0.39
N CYS A 142 11.87 -18.85 -0.55
CA CYS A 142 12.69 -17.63 -0.52
C CYS A 142 13.07 -17.16 0.89
N GLN A 143 12.36 -17.62 1.94
CA GLN A 143 12.60 -17.21 3.32
C GLN A 143 14.07 -17.44 3.76
N ARG A 144 14.65 -18.61 3.43
CA ARG A 144 15.97 -19.05 3.92
C ARG A 144 16.08 -18.88 5.45
N GLU A 145 17.13 -18.23 5.95
CA GLU A 145 17.35 -17.97 7.38
C GLU A 145 16.68 -16.68 7.89
N ARG A 146 15.86 -16.01 7.07
CA ARG A 146 15.26 -14.72 7.42
C ARG A 146 14.10 -14.87 8.39
N THR A 147 13.99 -13.92 9.30
CA THR A 147 12.93 -13.78 10.31
C THR A 147 11.88 -12.73 9.90
N GLY A 148 12.21 -11.86 8.94
CA GLY A 148 11.34 -10.77 8.48
C GLY A 148 11.29 -9.60 9.45
N ARG A 149 12.30 -9.51 10.33
CA ARG A 149 12.47 -8.47 11.36
C ARG A 149 13.80 -7.73 11.20
N GLU A 150 14.55 -8.08 10.17
CA GLU A 150 15.82 -7.46 9.84
C GLU A 150 15.58 -6.00 9.42
N ALA A 151 16.57 -5.15 9.66
CA ALA A 151 16.54 -3.78 9.14
C ALA A 151 16.78 -3.81 7.61
N PRO A 152 16.17 -2.90 6.84
CA PRO A 152 16.43 -2.82 5.41
C PRO A 152 17.85 -2.32 5.18
N THR A 153 18.58 -2.95 4.26
CA THR A 153 19.95 -2.57 3.90
C THR A 153 20.03 -1.94 2.52
N PHE A 154 18.93 -1.93 1.76
CA PHE A 154 18.88 -1.37 0.43
C PHE A 154 18.96 0.16 0.47
N LYS A 155 19.70 0.75 -0.46
CA LYS A 155 20.03 2.18 -0.43
C LYS A 155 18.76 3.04 -0.51
N GLY A 156 18.61 3.96 0.44
CA GLY A 156 17.48 4.89 0.53
C GLY A 156 16.24 4.32 1.21
N VAL A 157 16.12 3.00 1.34
CA VAL A 157 15.00 2.37 2.04
C VAL A 157 15.17 2.55 3.55
N LYS A 158 14.11 3.05 4.19
CA LYS A 158 14.04 3.28 5.63
C LYS A 158 13.00 2.36 6.27
N THR A 159 13.02 2.27 7.59
CA THR A 159 12.04 1.48 8.37
C THR A 159 10.59 1.90 8.09
N GLU A 160 10.33 3.18 7.82
CA GLU A 160 8.99 3.71 7.52
C GLU A 160 8.39 3.13 6.21
N HIS A 161 9.24 2.80 5.23
CA HIS A 161 8.80 2.16 3.97
C HIS A 161 8.43 0.69 4.15
N LEU A 162 8.70 0.09 5.32
CA LEU A 162 8.38 -1.31 5.59
C LEU A 162 6.93 -1.50 6.04
N HIS A 163 6.22 -0.43 6.32
CA HIS A 163 4.88 -0.47 6.90
C HIS A 163 3.80 -0.45 5.80
N LEU A 164 2.57 -0.81 6.15
CA LEU A 164 1.49 -0.99 5.17
C LEU A 164 0.61 0.26 5.07
N VAL A 165 0.15 0.56 3.86
CA VAL A 165 -0.75 1.68 3.56
C VAL A 165 -2.20 1.35 3.94
N PHE A 166 -2.59 0.08 3.84
CA PHE A 166 -3.85 -0.44 4.38
C PHE A 166 -3.59 -1.28 5.63
N PRO A 167 -4.58 -1.45 6.54
CA PRO A 167 -4.46 -2.39 7.64
C PRO A 167 -4.07 -3.80 7.17
N ASP A 168 -3.26 -4.48 7.97
CA ASP A 168 -2.92 -5.88 7.73
C ASP A 168 -4.15 -6.78 7.94
N ALA A 169 -4.61 -7.47 6.90
CA ALA A 169 -5.75 -8.39 6.99
C ALA A 169 -5.50 -9.53 8.01
N ALA A 170 -4.26 -10.00 8.17
CA ALA A 170 -3.91 -10.99 9.16
C ALA A 170 -4.09 -10.47 10.60
N MET A 171 -3.82 -9.17 10.81
CA MET A 171 -4.02 -8.53 12.10
C MET A 171 -5.49 -8.54 12.52
N LEU A 172 -6.42 -8.31 11.59
CA LEU A 172 -7.86 -8.24 11.89
C LEU A 172 -8.47 -9.63 12.01
N SER A 173 -8.12 -10.55 11.11
CA SER A 173 -8.64 -11.93 11.13
C SER A 173 -8.22 -12.71 12.38
N SER A 174 -7.06 -12.39 12.97
CA SER A 174 -6.55 -13.05 14.18
C SER A 174 -7.10 -12.50 15.50
N LEU A 175 -7.97 -11.49 15.48
CA LEU A 175 -8.61 -10.97 16.69
C LEU A 175 -9.57 -12.01 17.27
N GLN A 176 -9.40 -12.32 18.56
CA GLN A 176 -10.26 -13.27 19.28
C GLN A 176 -11.55 -12.63 19.81
N ASN A 177 -11.55 -11.32 20.04
CA ASN A 177 -12.73 -10.60 20.49
C ASN A 177 -13.56 -10.18 19.26
N GLU A 178 -14.67 -10.89 19.03
CA GLU A 178 -15.57 -10.64 17.88
C GLU A 178 -16.08 -9.21 17.84
N ARG A 179 -16.38 -8.59 18.99
CA ARG A 179 -16.81 -7.20 19.05
C ARG A 179 -15.71 -6.24 18.59
N THR A 180 -14.47 -6.46 19.04
CA THR A 180 -13.33 -5.64 18.58
C THR A 180 -13.07 -5.84 17.09
N GLN A 181 -13.20 -7.08 16.60
CA GLN A 181 -13.08 -7.38 15.17
C GLN A 181 -14.16 -6.68 14.35
N ALA A 182 -15.41 -6.73 14.80
CA ALA A 182 -16.54 -6.02 14.22
C ALA A 182 -16.26 -4.51 14.14
N GLU A 183 -15.87 -3.92 15.27
CA GLU A 183 -15.53 -2.50 15.35
C GLU A 183 -14.44 -2.14 14.35
N TYR A 184 -13.37 -2.95 14.23
CA TYR A 184 -12.26 -2.66 13.32
C TYR A 184 -12.66 -2.78 11.84
N LEU A 185 -13.47 -3.78 11.47
CA LEU A 185 -13.96 -3.96 10.10
C LEU A 185 -14.91 -2.83 9.67
N ILE A 186 -15.81 -2.43 10.57
CA ILE A 186 -16.71 -1.29 10.34
C ILE A 186 -15.93 0.03 10.26
N SER A 187 -14.95 0.24 11.14
CA SER A 187 -14.04 1.39 11.06
C SER A 187 -13.30 1.45 9.74
N PHE A 188 -12.80 0.30 9.28
CA PHE A 188 -12.12 0.21 8.01
C PHE A 188 -13.03 0.64 6.86
N ALA A 189 -14.26 0.13 6.80
CA ALA A 189 -15.24 0.52 5.78
C ALA A 189 -15.52 2.04 5.78
N ARG A 190 -15.65 2.64 6.96
CA ARG A 190 -15.82 4.10 7.10
C ARG A 190 -14.61 4.89 6.60
N LEU A 191 -13.41 4.38 6.85
CA LEU A 191 -12.16 5.01 6.44
C LEU A 191 -11.77 4.71 4.99
N LEU A 192 -12.43 3.74 4.35
CA LEU A 192 -12.07 3.24 3.03
C LEU A 192 -11.90 4.36 1.98
N PRO A 193 -12.82 5.34 1.83
CA PRO A 193 -12.65 6.40 0.84
C PRO A 193 -11.37 7.23 1.05
N THR A 194 -11.01 7.48 2.31
CA THR A 194 -9.76 8.19 2.66
C THR A 194 -8.53 7.34 2.35
N LEU A 195 -8.60 6.03 2.61
CA LEU A 195 -7.50 5.12 2.31
C LEU A 195 -7.30 4.94 0.80
N GLN A 196 -8.38 4.84 0.04
CA GLN A 196 -8.37 4.81 -1.43
C GLN A 196 -7.72 6.08 -2.00
N TRP A 197 -8.17 7.25 -1.53
CA TRP A 197 -7.59 8.52 -1.93
C TRP A 197 -6.08 8.60 -1.64
N ARG A 198 -5.65 8.16 -0.44
CA ARG A 198 -4.23 8.11 -0.08
C ARG A 198 -3.44 7.18 -0.99
N ALA A 199 -4.01 6.04 -1.38
CA ALA A 199 -3.36 5.10 -2.29
C ALA A 199 -3.24 5.69 -3.71
N ASP A 200 -4.27 6.37 -4.19
CA ASP A 200 -4.25 7.03 -5.50
C ASP A 200 -3.24 8.17 -5.56
N ALA A 201 -3.05 8.89 -4.47
CA ALA A 201 -2.09 9.99 -4.35
C ALA A 201 -0.61 9.56 -4.24
N ILE A 202 -0.30 8.26 -4.26
CA ILE A 202 1.10 7.78 -4.27
C ILE A 202 1.67 8.02 -5.67
N GLU A 203 2.48 9.04 -5.87
CA GLU A 203 3.17 9.32 -7.15
C GLU A 203 4.64 8.90 -7.08
N ASN A 204 5.26 9.12 -5.92
CA ASN A 204 6.63 8.79 -5.58
C ASN A 204 6.65 7.90 -4.33
N ALA A 205 7.01 6.63 -4.50
CA ALA A 205 6.97 5.67 -3.41
C ALA A 205 7.93 6.00 -2.23
N GLU A 206 9.00 6.75 -2.47
CA GLU A 206 9.93 7.16 -1.41
C GLU A 206 9.38 8.29 -0.54
N LEU A 207 8.58 9.19 -1.12
CA LEU A 207 8.07 10.36 -0.41
C LEU A 207 6.63 10.17 0.07
N ASP A 208 5.81 9.46 -0.70
CA ASP A 208 4.36 9.45 -0.52
C ASP A 208 3.88 8.20 0.25
N ILE A 209 4.63 7.09 0.21
CA ILE A 209 4.29 5.88 0.98
C ILE A 209 4.70 6.08 2.44
N VAL A 210 3.80 6.69 3.20
CA VAL A 210 3.87 6.73 4.66
C VAL A 210 3.08 5.53 5.21
N GLY A 211 3.77 4.39 5.28
CA GLY A 211 3.22 3.17 5.85
C GLY A 211 2.93 3.31 7.34
N ILE A 212 1.87 2.65 7.82
CA ILE A 212 1.45 2.68 9.22
C ILE A 212 1.74 1.32 9.86
N GLN A 213 2.38 1.34 11.03
CA GLN A 213 2.67 0.11 11.78
C GLN A 213 1.38 -0.58 12.23
N SER A 214 1.36 -1.91 12.27
CA SER A 214 0.17 -2.68 12.69
C SER A 214 -0.38 -2.24 14.04
N GLN A 215 0.48 -1.93 15.02
CA GLN A 215 0.01 -1.42 16.33
C GLN A 215 -0.69 -0.07 16.22
N VAL A 216 -0.20 0.82 15.36
CA VAL A 216 -0.82 2.12 15.08
C VAL A 216 -2.13 1.92 14.33
N TRP A 217 -2.21 0.97 13.39
CA TRP A 217 -3.47 0.59 12.74
C TRP A 217 -4.54 0.14 13.73
N ARG A 218 -4.21 -0.62 14.79
CA ARG A 218 -5.18 -0.99 15.83
C ARG A 218 -5.74 0.25 16.54
N GLU A 219 -4.90 1.25 16.76
CA GLU A 219 -5.33 2.50 17.38
C GLU A 219 -6.20 3.34 16.43
N VAL A 220 -5.88 3.36 15.12
CA VAL A 220 -6.71 3.98 14.06
C VAL A 220 -8.06 3.26 13.91
N LEU A 221 -8.08 1.94 13.90
CA LEU A 221 -9.35 1.20 13.74
C LEU A 221 -10.17 1.18 15.03
N GLY A 222 -9.52 1.33 16.18
CA GLY A 222 -10.14 1.40 17.51
C GLY A 222 -10.49 2.81 17.97
N LEU A 223 -10.49 3.81 17.09
CA LEU A 223 -10.78 5.21 17.43
C LEU A 223 -12.15 5.38 18.12
N TRP A 224 -13.11 4.52 17.85
CA TRP A 224 -14.46 4.68 18.41
C TRP A 224 -14.58 4.18 19.84
N GLN A 225 -13.58 3.47 20.34
CA GLN A 225 -13.58 3.01 21.71
C GLN A 225 -13.33 4.20 22.64
N PRO A 226 -14.18 4.41 23.67
CA PRO A 226 -13.94 5.44 24.67
C PRO A 226 -12.60 5.19 25.34
N ARG A 227 -11.78 6.22 25.41
CA ARG A 227 -10.52 6.21 26.16
C ARG A 227 -10.65 7.20 27.30
N GLN A 228 -10.06 6.86 28.44
CA GLN A 228 -10.00 7.77 29.57
C GLN A 228 -9.25 9.04 29.14
N GLU A 229 -9.89 10.20 29.26
CA GLU A 229 -9.26 11.49 28.97
C GLU A 229 -8.02 11.69 29.85
N GLY A 230 -7.00 12.34 29.29
CA GLY A 230 -5.71 12.54 29.97
C GLY A 230 -4.80 11.30 30.01
N SER A 231 -5.24 10.13 29.55
CA SER A 231 -4.36 8.96 29.42
C SER A 231 -3.35 9.13 28.26
N GLU A 232 -2.17 8.49 28.38
CA GLU A 232 -1.19 8.42 27.28
C GLU A 232 -1.81 7.86 26.00
N SER A 233 -2.74 6.90 26.13
CA SER A 233 -3.47 6.33 24.99
C SER A 233 -4.37 7.35 24.29
N ALA A 234 -5.00 8.27 25.03
CA ALA A 234 -5.80 9.35 24.45
C ALA A 234 -4.90 10.38 23.73
N ALA A 235 -3.75 10.73 24.31
CA ALA A 235 -2.77 11.61 23.67
C ALA A 235 -2.20 11.01 22.38
N ARG A 236 -1.81 9.73 22.42
CA ARG A 236 -1.32 8.99 21.24
C ARG A 236 -2.38 8.91 20.14
N ARG A 237 -3.63 8.62 20.50
CA ARG A 237 -4.77 8.65 19.58
C ARG A 237 -4.89 10.00 18.87
N LYS A 238 -4.80 11.12 19.60
CA LYS A 238 -4.88 12.46 19.01
C LYS A 238 -3.75 12.71 17.99
N GLN A 239 -2.53 12.28 18.29
CA GLN A 239 -1.39 12.38 17.37
C GLN A 239 -1.60 11.57 16.09
N ILE A 240 -2.11 10.35 16.21
CA ILE A 240 -2.40 9.49 15.05
C ILE A 240 -3.48 10.09 14.16
N LEU A 241 -4.54 10.62 14.77
CA LEU A 241 -5.62 11.30 14.05
C LEU A 241 -5.14 12.53 13.30
N GLN A 242 -4.26 13.30 13.95
CA GLN A 242 -3.62 14.44 13.35
C GLN A 242 -2.76 13.99 12.15
N ALA A 243 -1.92 12.97 12.30
CA ALA A 243 -1.11 12.44 11.21
C ALA A 243 -1.95 11.90 10.04
N LEU A 244 -3.06 11.19 10.32
CA LEU A 244 -3.97 10.71 9.28
C LEU A 244 -4.65 11.87 8.56
N SER A 245 -5.07 12.91 9.29
CA SER A 245 -5.69 14.11 8.73
C SER A 245 -4.71 14.96 7.93
N GLU A 246 -3.47 15.11 8.40
CA GLU A 246 -2.39 15.80 7.70
C GLU A 246 -2.02 15.06 6.42
N SER A 247 -1.94 13.73 6.47
CA SER A 247 -1.72 12.89 5.29
C SER A 247 -2.87 13.04 4.29
N ALA A 248 -4.13 12.98 4.74
CA ALA A 248 -5.29 13.19 3.86
C ALA A 248 -5.29 14.60 3.23
N LYS A 249 -4.92 15.62 4.01
CA LYS A 249 -4.80 17.00 3.51
C LYS A 249 -3.68 17.13 2.48
N ALA A 250 -2.51 16.54 2.72
CA ALA A 250 -1.39 16.55 1.79
C ALA A 250 -1.75 15.89 0.46
N SER A 251 -2.60 14.86 0.49
CA SER A 251 -3.14 14.23 -0.71
C SER A 251 -4.22 15.07 -1.41
N GLY A 252 -4.65 16.22 -0.88
CA GLY A 252 -5.67 17.07 -1.50
C GLY A 252 -7.12 16.68 -1.18
N LEU A 253 -7.37 15.90 -0.13
CA LEU A 253 -8.74 15.53 0.27
C LEU A 253 -9.54 16.79 0.66
N PRO A 254 -10.67 17.10 0.00
CA PRO A 254 -11.37 18.37 0.17
C PRO A 254 -11.93 18.62 1.58
N ASN A 255 -12.17 17.56 2.36
CA ASN A 255 -12.77 17.62 3.70
C ASN A 255 -11.78 17.30 4.82
N ALA A 256 -10.51 17.67 4.68
CA ALA A 256 -9.53 17.57 5.76
C ALA A 256 -9.62 18.79 6.72
N PRO A 257 -9.62 18.61 8.05
CA PRO A 257 -9.39 17.38 8.81
C PRO A 257 -10.59 16.42 8.83
N LEU A 258 -10.32 15.11 9.04
CA LEU A 258 -11.35 14.07 9.12
C LEU A 258 -12.33 14.35 10.27
N ASP A 259 -13.60 14.58 9.94
CA ASP A 259 -14.69 14.68 10.91
C ASP A 259 -15.07 13.30 11.47
N LEU A 260 -14.37 12.88 12.52
CA LEU A 260 -14.61 11.59 13.16
C LEU A 260 -16.02 11.46 13.78
N PRO A 261 -16.54 12.47 14.53
CA PRO A 261 -17.93 12.45 14.96
C PRO A 261 -18.91 12.28 13.79
N GLY A 262 -18.70 13.00 12.68
CA GLY A 262 -19.50 12.84 11.46
C GLY A 262 -19.43 11.42 10.90
N LEU A 263 -18.22 10.86 10.79
CA LEU A 263 -18.01 9.48 10.30
C LEU A 263 -18.73 8.41 11.14
N LEU A 264 -18.91 8.62 12.45
CA LEU A 264 -19.72 7.71 13.29
C LEU A 264 -21.20 7.74 12.94
N GLN A 265 -21.69 8.89 12.51
CA GLN A 265 -23.09 9.08 12.14
C GLN A 265 -23.35 8.66 10.68
N THR A 266 -22.32 8.52 9.85
CA THR A 266 -22.50 8.04 8.47
C THR A 266 -22.88 6.55 8.45
N PRO A 267 -23.89 6.14 7.65
CA PRO A 267 -24.14 4.73 7.40
C PRO A 267 -22.90 4.08 6.78
N VAL A 268 -22.67 2.82 7.11
CA VAL A 268 -21.51 2.08 6.60
C VAL A 268 -21.98 1.24 5.44
N VAL A 269 -21.46 1.57 4.26
CA VAL A 269 -21.77 0.90 3.01
C VAL A 269 -20.56 0.10 2.56
N TRP A 270 -20.77 -1.17 2.23
CA TRP A 270 -19.77 -2.05 1.63
C TRP A 270 -20.29 -2.58 0.30
N ASN A 271 -19.55 -2.35 -0.78
CA ASN A 271 -19.92 -2.76 -2.13
C ASN A 271 -21.38 -2.39 -2.52
N GLY A 272 -21.78 -1.16 -2.20
CA GLY A 272 -23.14 -0.66 -2.47
C GLY A 272 -24.22 -1.12 -1.50
N VAL A 273 -23.91 -2.00 -0.54
CA VAL A 273 -24.86 -2.52 0.45
C VAL A 273 -24.62 -1.86 1.81
N GLU A 274 -25.67 -1.34 2.43
CA GLU A 274 -25.59 -0.84 3.81
C GLU A 274 -25.43 -2.02 4.78
N ILE A 275 -24.29 -2.05 5.49
CA ILE A 275 -23.96 -3.09 6.48
C ILE A 275 -24.13 -2.59 7.92
N LEU A 276 -24.23 -1.27 8.13
CA LEU A 276 -24.56 -0.67 9.41
C LEU A 276 -25.30 0.65 9.18
N PRO A 277 -26.52 0.83 9.71
CA PRO A 277 -27.26 2.08 9.60
C PRO A 277 -26.55 3.25 10.30
N SER A 278 -26.94 4.47 9.91
CA SER A 278 -26.52 5.72 10.55
C SER A 278 -26.75 5.69 12.07
N GLY A 279 -25.72 6.00 12.84
CA GLY A 279 -25.79 6.08 14.31
C GLY A 279 -25.97 4.74 15.04
N ALA A 280 -26.04 3.61 14.32
CA ALA A 280 -26.24 2.30 14.93
C ALA A 280 -24.99 1.84 15.71
N SER A 281 -25.23 1.17 16.84
CA SER A 281 -24.17 0.54 17.65
C SER A 281 -23.66 -0.73 16.99
N ILE A 282 -22.34 -0.96 17.07
CA ILE A 282 -21.70 -2.15 16.53
C ILE A 282 -21.88 -3.29 17.54
N ALA A 283 -22.94 -4.07 17.38
CA ALA A 283 -23.24 -5.21 18.24
C ALA A 283 -22.50 -6.49 17.80
N HIS A 284 -22.42 -6.71 16.49
CA HIS A 284 -21.87 -7.93 15.88
C HIS A 284 -21.03 -7.59 14.64
N PRO A 285 -20.08 -8.46 14.24
CA PRO A 285 -19.39 -8.31 12.98
C PRO A 285 -20.37 -8.38 11.80
N PRO A 286 -20.03 -7.78 10.65
CA PRO A 286 -20.75 -8.03 9.41
C PRO A 286 -20.88 -9.54 9.12
N PRO A 287 -21.81 -9.95 8.24
CA PRO A 287 -21.85 -11.33 7.78
C PRO A 287 -20.47 -11.80 7.33
N GLU A 288 -20.12 -13.05 7.65
CA GLU A 288 -18.81 -13.59 7.38
C GLU A 288 -18.33 -13.45 5.91
N PRO A 289 -19.18 -13.63 4.87
CA PRO A 289 -18.78 -13.35 3.50
C PRO A 289 -18.29 -11.91 3.31
N VAL A 290 -19.00 -10.93 3.88
CA VAL A 290 -18.61 -9.50 3.85
C VAL A 290 -17.29 -9.30 4.58
N CYS A 291 -17.09 -9.93 5.74
CA CYS A 291 -15.81 -9.87 6.45
C CYS A 291 -14.66 -10.42 5.59
N ARG A 292 -14.86 -11.55 4.89
CA ARG A 292 -13.87 -12.12 3.97
C ARG A 292 -13.54 -11.19 2.82
N GLU A 293 -14.55 -10.57 2.21
CA GLU A 293 -14.39 -9.60 1.13
C GLU A 293 -13.55 -8.39 1.58
N MET A 294 -13.85 -7.84 2.76
CA MET A 294 -13.08 -6.74 3.35
C MET A 294 -11.61 -7.11 3.56
N LEU A 295 -11.35 -8.29 4.11
CA LEU A 295 -9.99 -8.77 4.36
C LEU A 295 -9.26 -9.10 3.04
N TRP A 296 -9.98 -9.59 2.03
CA TRP A 296 -9.45 -9.76 0.68
C TRP A 296 -9.06 -8.43 0.05
N PHE A 297 -9.93 -7.42 0.13
CA PHE A 297 -9.65 -6.08 -0.37
C PHE A 297 -8.36 -5.52 0.27
N MET A 298 -8.24 -5.56 1.60
CA MET A 298 -7.05 -5.05 2.30
C MET A 298 -5.77 -5.76 1.84
N ASN A 299 -5.85 -7.09 1.67
CA ASN A 299 -4.73 -7.90 1.25
C ASN A 299 -4.33 -7.58 -0.20
N GLU A 300 -5.29 -7.52 -1.11
CA GLU A 300 -5.06 -7.20 -2.52
C GLU A 300 -4.51 -5.78 -2.69
N ALA A 301 -5.11 -4.78 -2.03
CA ALA A 301 -4.61 -3.41 -2.07
C ALA A 301 -3.16 -3.30 -1.55
N ASN A 302 -2.84 -3.96 -0.43
CA ASN A 302 -1.47 -4.00 0.08
C ASN A 302 -0.50 -4.75 -0.85
N PHE A 303 -0.94 -5.80 -1.54
CA PHE A 303 -0.12 -6.48 -2.56
C PHE A 303 0.22 -5.55 -3.73
N ARG A 304 -0.77 -4.83 -4.29
CA ARG A 304 -0.56 -3.87 -5.39
C ARG A 304 0.40 -2.76 -5.00
N ILE A 305 0.23 -2.22 -3.78
CA ILE A 305 1.11 -1.16 -3.25
C ILE A 305 2.51 -1.69 -2.96
N ASP A 306 2.65 -2.88 -2.37
CA ASP A 306 3.95 -3.52 -2.16
C ASP A 306 4.68 -3.73 -3.51
N PHE A 307 3.96 -4.11 -4.57
CA PHE A 307 4.54 -4.25 -5.91
C PHE A 307 5.00 -2.91 -6.51
N LEU A 308 4.18 -1.86 -6.42
CA LEU A 308 4.55 -0.52 -6.87
C LEU A 308 5.72 0.08 -6.09
N ALA A 309 5.72 -0.10 -4.77
CA ALA A 309 6.80 0.32 -3.90
C ALA A 309 8.10 -0.37 -4.32
N LEU A 310 8.06 -1.68 -4.54
CA LEU A 310 9.23 -2.42 -5.02
C LEU A 310 9.73 -1.87 -6.35
N ASP A 311 8.85 -1.76 -7.34
CA ASP A 311 9.18 -1.26 -8.67
C ASP A 311 9.87 0.11 -8.61
N TYR A 312 9.36 1.06 -7.80
CA TYR A 312 10.00 2.36 -7.64
C TYR A 312 11.48 2.29 -7.23
N TRP A 313 11.81 1.40 -6.28
CA TRP A 313 13.16 1.27 -5.73
C TRP A 313 14.12 0.54 -6.66
N VAL A 314 13.61 -0.41 -7.45
CA VAL A 314 14.46 -1.24 -8.32
C VAL A 314 14.39 -0.87 -9.79
N TYR A 315 13.48 0.00 -10.21
CA TYR A 315 13.36 0.49 -11.59
C TYR A 315 14.66 1.16 -12.04
N ASP A 316 15.16 0.74 -13.21
CA ASP A 316 16.42 1.21 -13.75
C ASP A 316 16.28 2.60 -14.38
N ARG A 317 16.59 3.64 -13.59
CA ARG A 317 16.59 5.05 -14.03
C ARG A 317 17.88 5.48 -14.72
N THR A 318 18.91 4.62 -14.72
CA THR A 318 20.29 5.01 -14.99
C THR A 318 20.90 4.30 -16.18
N THR A 319 20.31 3.22 -16.69
CA THR A 319 20.95 2.51 -17.80
C THR A 319 21.02 3.39 -19.02
N ASP A 320 22.23 3.45 -19.57
CA ASP A 320 22.56 3.93 -20.89
C ASP A 320 21.61 3.29 -21.93
N TYR A 321 20.57 4.03 -22.32
CA TYR A 321 19.41 3.58 -23.11
C TYR A 321 19.81 2.83 -24.38
N GLY A 322 20.95 3.23 -24.97
CA GLY A 322 21.52 2.58 -26.15
C GLY A 322 22.00 1.15 -25.91
N ALA A 323 22.47 0.80 -24.72
CA ALA A 323 23.10 -0.50 -24.45
C ALA A 323 22.11 -1.67 -24.29
N ARG A 324 20.84 -1.38 -23.97
CA ARG A 324 19.78 -2.40 -23.87
C ARG A 324 18.81 -2.40 -25.06
N GLY A 325 19.01 -1.50 -26.04
CA GLY A 325 18.11 -1.35 -27.19
C GLY A 325 16.76 -0.72 -26.87
N TRP A 326 16.65 0.02 -25.76
CA TRP A 326 15.42 0.72 -25.39
C TRP A 326 15.42 2.07 -26.10
N THR A 327 14.32 2.39 -26.77
CA THR A 327 14.19 3.62 -27.57
C THR A 327 13.63 4.79 -26.77
N GLU A 328 13.24 4.59 -25.51
CA GLU A 328 12.49 5.56 -24.70
C GLU A 328 13.28 5.99 -23.47
N GLU A 329 13.21 7.28 -23.16
CA GLU A 329 13.77 7.91 -21.95
C GLU A 329 13.21 7.27 -20.66
N PRO A 330 13.91 7.39 -19.51
CA PRO A 330 13.36 6.90 -18.25
C PRO A 330 12.07 7.62 -17.93
N LEU A 331 11.06 6.86 -17.53
CA LEU A 331 9.81 7.42 -17.07
C LEU A 331 10.00 8.11 -15.73
N SER A 332 9.28 9.22 -15.54
CA SER A 332 9.14 9.84 -14.23
C SER A 332 8.47 8.85 -13.25
N PRO A 333 8.57 9.03 -11.92
CA PRO A 333 7.92 8.14 -10.96
C PRO A 333 6.41 7.95 -11.21
N ILE A 334 5.69 9.05 -11.51
CA ILE A 334 4.27 9.01 -11.80
C ILE A 334 3.98 8.28 -13.12
N ASP A 335 4.73 8.55 -14.18
CA ASP A 335 4.55 7.88 -15.48
C ASP A 335 4.87 6.39 -15.38
N ARG A 336 5.90 6.03 -14.61
CA ARG A 336 6.26 4.64 -14.35
C ARG A 336 5.16 3.92 -13.60
N ARG A 337 4.61 4.53 -12.55
CA ARG A 337 3.45 3.98 -11.82
C ARG A 337 2.27 3.73 -12.75
N LEU A 338 1.90 4.73 -13.56
CA LEU A 338 0.81 4.60 -14.53
C LEU A 338 1.09 3.46 -15.53
N ARG A 339 2.34 3.32 -15.99
CA ARG A 339 2.74 2.22 -16.87
C ARG A 339 2.60 0.85 -16.20
N VAL A 340 2.99 0.71 -14.93
CA VAL A 340 2.80 -0.54 -14.18
C VAL A 340 1.32 -0.87 -14.03
N ILE A 341 0.49 0.10 -13.67
CA ILE A 341 -0.97 -0.09 -13.55
C ILE A 341 -1.58 -0.51 -14.89
N GLN A 342 -1.16 0.10 -16.01
CA GLN A 342 -1.62 -0.27 -17.35
C GLN A 342 -1.20 -1.68 -17.77
N LEU A 343 0.03 -2.09 -17.43
CA LEU A 343 0.51 -3.45 -17.71
C LEU A 343 -0.27 -4.49 -16.90
N MET A 344 -0.60 -4.16 -15.66
CA MET A 344 -1.40 -5.00 -14.77
C MET A 344 -2.89 -4.86 -15.09
N GLU A 345 -3.33 -5.27 -16.30
CA GLU A 345 -4.68 -5.02 -16.82
C GLU A 345 -5.82 -5.34 -15.84
N TYR A 346 -5.71 -6.44 -15.08
CA TYR A 346 -6.73 -6.84 -14.08
C TYR A 346 -6.82 -5.89 -12.88
N TRP A 347 -5.94 -4.89 -12.78
CA TRP A 347 -6.05 -3.83 -11.78
C TRP A 347 -7.12 -2.80 -12.13
N ASP A 348 -7.66 -2.83 -13.35
CA ASP A 348 -8.69 -1.91 -13.85
C ASP A 348 -8.29 -0.44 -13.71
N GLY A 349 -7.01 -0.12 -13.85
CA GLY A 349 -6.52 1.25 -13.77
C GLY A 349 -6.33 1.79 -12.35
N SER A 350 -6.52 0.98 -11.31
CA SER A 350 -6.43 1.42 -9.90
C SER A 350 -5.45 0.60 -9.05
N VAL A 351 -4.86 1.25 -8.05
CA VAL A 351 -3.94 0.63 -7.09
C VAL A 351 -4.66 -0.11 -5.96
N TYR A 352 -5.99 0.00 -5.89
CA TYR A 352 -6.86 -0.82 -5.05
C TYR A 352 -7.90 -1.53 -5.92
N PRO A 353 -8.44 -2.67 -5.47
CA PRO A 353 -9.43 -3.40 -6.25
C PRO A 353 -10.77 -2.64 -6.26
N GLU A 354 -11.26 -2.26 -7.44
CA GLU A 354 -12.61 -1.70 -7.61
C GLU A 354 -13.69 -2.78 -7.56
N ARG A 355 -13.33 -4.01 -7.91
CA ARG A 355 -14.20 -5.18 -7.92
C ARG A 355 -13.71 -6.24 -6.94
N ILE A 356 -14.66 -6.90 -6.27
CA ILE A 356 -14.40 -7.98 -5.31
C ILE A 356 -14.58 -9.32 -6.00
N GLU A 357 -13.57 -9.75 -6.75
CA GLU A 357 -13.64 -10.91 -7.63
C GLU A 357 -12.31 -11.67 -7.67
N ASN A 358 -12.38 -12.97 -7.95
CA ASN A 358 -11.20 -13.80 -8.20
C ASN A 358 -10.70 -13.59 -9.63
N ILE A 359 -9.89 -12.55 -9.83
CA ILE A 359 -9.27 -12.20 -11.13
C ILE A 359 -7.74 -12.21 -11.02
N GLY A 360 -7.07 -12.12 -12.17
CA GLY A 360 -5.60 -12.08 -12.25
C GLY A 360 -4.97 -13.34 -11.63
N PHE A 361 -4.07 -13.17 -10.65
CA PHE A 361 -3.41 -14.30 -9.97
C PHE A 361 -4.37 -15.21 -9.19
N SER A 362 -5.51 -14.68 -8.75
CA SER A 362 -6.52 -15.43 -8.01
C SER A 362 -7.57 -16.08 -8.91
N SER A 363 -7.49 -15.89 -10.24
CA SER A 363 -8.48 -16.42 -11.17
C SER A 363 -8.44 -17.95 -11.24
N THR A 364 -9.61 -18.55 -11.48
CA THR A 364 -9.71 -19.96 -11.87
C THR A 364 -9.43 -20.17 -13.37
N ASN A 365 -9.43 -19.09 -14.15
CA ASN A 365 -9.09 -19.09 -15.57
C ASN A 365 -7.57 -19.03 -15.74
N LEU A 366 -6.98 -20.11 -16.26
CA LEU A 366 -5.55 -20.21 -16.52
C LEU A 366 -5.01 -19.10 -17.43
N SER A 367 -5.82 -18.61 -18.36
CA SER A 367 -5.43 -17.51 -19.26
C SER A 367 -5.24 -16.19 -18.50
N GLU A 368 -6.06 -15.92 -17.49
CA GLU A 368 -5.95 -14.71 -16.66
C GLU A 368 -4.73 -14.79 -15.73
N VAL A 369 -4.47 -15.95 -15.14
CA VAL A 369 -3.26 -16.19 -14.32
C VAL A 369 -2.00 -16.05 -15.18
N ALA A 370 -2.01 -16.59 -16.40
CA ALA A 370 -0.93 -16.47 -17.36
C ALA A 370 -0.70 -15.00 -17.76
N SER A 371 -1.77 -14.26 -18.07
CA SER A 371 -1.72 -12.83 -18.41
C SER A 371 -1.14 -12.00 -17.25
N ALA A 372 -1.65 -12.18 -16.03
CA ALA A 372 -1.12 -11.49 -14.85
C ALA A 372 0.35 -11.81 -14.59
N SER A 373 0.78 -13.06 -14.80
CA SER A 373 2.18 -13.47 -14.63
C SER A 373 3.09 -12.83 -15.69
N LEU A 374 2.64 -12.76 -16.96
CA LEU A 374 3.37 -12.10 -18.04
C LEU A 374 3.46 -10.58 -17.84
N ALA A 375 2.36 -9.94 -17.41
CA ALA A 375 2.33 -8.52 -17.08
C ALA A 375 3.35 -8.18 -15.99
N MET A 376 3.39 -8.97 -14.91
CA MET A 376 4.36 -8.80 -13.83
C MET A 376 5.80 -9.01 -14.33
N ALA A 377 6.02 -10.01 -15.20
CA ALA A 377 7.32 -10.23 -15.82
C ALA A 377 7.78 -9.04 -16.67
N GLU A 378 6.86 -8.40 -17.41
CA GLU A 378 7.15 -7.23 -18.23
C GLU A 378 7.61 -6.04 -17.39
N VAL A 379 6.96 -5.81 -16.26
CA VAL A 379 7.38 -4.79 -15.29
C VAL A 379 8.82 -5.07 -14.80
N MET A 380 9.11 -6.34 -14.45
CA MET A 380 10.42 -6.77 -13.93
C MET A 380 11.57 -6.65 -14.93
N LYS A 381 11.31 -6.70 -16.25
CA LYS A 381 12.35 -6.51 -17.27
C LYS A 381 13.05 -5.15 -17.17
N CYS A 382 12.34 -4.15 -16.65
CA CYS A 382 12.87 -2.79 -16.43
C CYS A 382 13.63 -2.62 -15.12
N TRP A 383 13.77 -3.67 -14.30
CA TRP A 383 14.50 -3.58 -13.05
C TRP A 383 16.02 -3.51 -13.28
N SER A 384 16.69 -2.81 -12.36
CA SER A 384 18.13 -2.53 -12.38
C SER A 384 18.96 -3.78 -12.17
N LYS A 385 20.28 -3.67 -12.34
CA LYS A 385 21.20 -4.83 -12.22
C LYS A 385 21.09 -5.55 -10.86
N GLU A 386 20.89 -4.80 -9.77
CA GLU A 386 20.77 -5.34 -8.41
C GLU A 386 19.51 -6.22 -8.22
N ALA A 387 18.50 -6.02 -9.06
CA ALA A 387 17.23 -6.74 -9.06
C ALA A 387 16.95 -7.41 -10.42
N SER A 388 17.99 -7.66 -11.22
CA SER A 388 17.79 -8.06 -12.60
C SER A 388 17.23 -9.47 -12.72
N VAL A 389 16.30 -9.63 -13.67
CA VAL A 389 15.76 -10.93 -14.06
C VAL A 389 16.91 -11.83 -14.56
N SER A 390 17.05 -13.02 -13.99
CA SER A 390 18.06 -13.98 -14.44
C SER A 390 17.86 -14.34 -15.92
N GLN A 391 18.93 -14.70 -16.65
CA GLN A 391 18.81 -15.09 -18.05
C GLN A 391 17.81 -16.24 -18.23
N LYS A 392 17.87 -17.24 -17.35
CA LYS A 392 16.92 -18.36 -17.30
C LYS A 392 15.46 -17.90 -17.22
N LEU A 393 15.17 -16.88 -16.39
CA LEU A 393 13.81 -16.35 -16.28
C LEU A 393 13.42 -15.55 -17.53
N ARG A 394 14.33 -14.78 -18.14
CA ARG A 394 14.06 -14.11 -19.43
C ARG A 394 13.71 -15.11 -20.52
N ASP A 395 14.48 -16.19 -20.65
CA ASP A 395 14.24 -17.25 -21.63
C ASP A 395 12.89 -17.93 -21.37
N SER A 396 12.56 -18.17 -20.09
CA SER A 396 11.25 -18.70 -19.67
C SER A 396 10.10 -17.76 -20.06
N VAL A 397 10.25 -16.44 -19.89
CA VAL A 397 9.24 -15.45 -20.30
C VAL A 397 9.01 -15.48 -21.80
N VAL A 398 10.08 -15.50 -22.61
CA VAL A 398 9.96 -15.55 -24.07
C VAL A 398 9.28 -16.85 -24.52
N ALA A 399 9.70 -17.99 -23.97
CA ALA A 399 9.11 -19.28 -24.28
C ALA A 399 7.63 -19.35 -23.87
N PHE A 400 7.29 -18.84 -22.68
CA PHE A 400 5.91 -18.83 -22.19
C PHE A 400 5.01 -17.89 -23.00
N GLN A 401 5.52 -16.71 -23.38
CA GLN A 401 4.79 -15.78 -24.25
C GLN A 401 4.48 -16.39 -25.61
N TYR A 402 5.41 -17.17 -26.19
CA TYR A 402 5.15 -17.92 -27.42
C TYR A 402 4.01 -18.93 -27.23
N VAL A 403 3.99 -19.66 -26.10
CA VAL A 403 2.92 -20.63 -25.80
C VAL A 403 1.55 -19.95 -25.65
N VAL A 404 1.49 -18.80 -24.97
CA VAL A 404 0.25 -18.04 -24.76
C VAL A 404 -0.28 -17.44 -26.07
N SER A 405 0.60 -16.98 -26.96
CA SER A 405 0.22 -16.38 -28.24
C SER A 405 -0.02 -17.38 -29.37
N ALA A 406 0.40 -18.63 -29.21
CA ALA A 406 0.28 -19.63 -30.26
C ALA A 406 -1.19 -20.09 -30.43
N PRO A 407 -1.64 -20.37 -31.68
CA PRO A 407 -2.95 -20.96 -31.92
C PRO A 407 -3.12 -22.25 -31.11
N THR A 408 -4.30 -22.45 -30.54
CA THR A 408 -4.62 -23.53 -29.60
C THR A 408 -4.29 -24.92 -30.17
N ASP A 409 -4.37 -25.07 -31.49
CA ASP A 409 -4.15 -26.33 -32.21
C ASP A 409 -2.66 -26.71 -32.37
N ALA A 410 -1.72 -25.76 -32.17
CA ALA A 410 -0.29 -25.96 -32.48
C ALA A 410 0.63 -26.09 -31.24
N SER A 411 0.24 -25.58 -30.07
CA SER A 411 1.13 -25.44 -28.90
C SER A 411 0.89 -26.42 -27.74
N GLY A 412 -0.06 -27.35 -27.92
CA GLY A 412 -0.53 -28.23 -26.84
C GLY A 412 -1.34 -27.51 -25.76
N GLY A 413 -1.76 -26.26 -26.03
CA GLY A 413 -2.59 -25.45 -25.15
C GLY A 413 -1.91 -24.95 -23.87
N LEU A 414 -2.63 -24.06 -23.18
CA LEU A 414 -2.30 -23.59 -21.83
C LEU A 414 -2.66 -24.68 -20.81
N SER A 415 -1.68 -25.50 -20.43
CA SER A 415 -1.85 -26.48 -19.35
C SER A 415 -1.61 -25.84 -17.98
N GLU A 416 -2.36 -26.27 -16.95
CA GLU A 416 -2.19 -25.83 -15.56
C GLU A 416 -0.73 -25.91 -15.10
N GLY A 417 -0.06 -27.06 -15.27
CA GLY A 417 1.32 -27.25 -14.83
C GLY A 417 2.32 -26.25 -15.42
N ARG A 418 2.14 -25.83 -16.68
CA ARG A 418 2.98 -24.79 -17.31
C ARG A 418 2.73 -23.42 -16.69
N VAL A 419 1.47 -23.04 -16.49
CA VAL A 419 1.09 -21.77 -15.83
C VAL A 419 1.62 -21.74 -14.40
N THR A 420 1.34 -22.77 -13.60
CA THR A 420 1.81 -22.93 -12.23
C THR A 420 3.34 -22.79 -12.15
N ARG A 421 4.08 -23.44 -13.06
CA ARG A 421 5.54 -23.37 -13.08
C ARG A 421 6.05 -21.98 -13.44
N PHE A 422 5.45 -21.33 -14.43
CA PHE A 422 5.84 -19.99 -14.83
C PHE A 422 5.53 -18.97 -13.72
N THR A 423 4.32 -19.00 -13.16
CA THR A 423 3.91 -18.17 -12.02
C THR A 423 4.82 -18.41 -10.81
N TRP A 424 5.26 -19.64 -10.56
CA TRP A 424 6.27 -19.93 -9.53
C TRP A 424 7.58 -19.17 -9.75
N ASP A 425 8.15 -19.24 -10.95
CA ASP A 425 9.44 -18.60 -11.24
C ASP A 425 9.33 -17.06 -11.11
N ILE A 426 8.19 -16.48 -11.51
CA ILE A 426 7.87 -15.05 -11.32
C ILE A 426 7.70 -14.69 -9.84
N ALA A 427 6.92 -15.47 -9.10
CA ALA A 427 6.69 -15.24 -7.67
C ALA A 427 8.00 -15.33 -6.88
N CYS A 428 8.86 -16.31 -7.16
CA CYS A 428 10.18 -16.42 -6.54
C CYS A 428 11.02 -15.16 -6.79
N HIS A 429 11.11 -14.70 -8.05
CA HIS A 429 11.89 -13.51 -8.37
C HIS A 429 11.34 -12.26 -7.67
N TYR A 430 10.01 -12.06 -7.67
CA TYR A 430 9.37 -10.98 -6.92
C TYR A 430 9.73 -11.04 -5.43
N ILE A 431 9.52 -12.19 -4.79
CA ILE A 431 9.69 -12.34 -3.34
C ILE A 431 11.16 -12.18 -2.95
N GLU A 432 12.11 -12.76 -3.69
CA GLU A 432 13.54 -12.60 -3.40
C GLU A 432 13.97 -11.13 -3.50
N THR A 433 13.54 -10.45 -4.55
CA THR A 433 13.83 -9.02 -4.75
C THR A 433 13.17 -8.18 -3.65
N PHE A 434 11.91 -8.47 -3.32
CA PHE A 434 11.20 -7.77 -2.24
C PHE A 434 11.90 -7.95 -0.89
N LEU A 435 12.30 -9.18 -0.55
CA LEU A 435 13.05 -9.48 0.66
C LEU A 435 14.41 -8.78 0.67
N HIS A 436 15.08 -8.68 -0.48
CA HIS A 436 16.33 -7.94 -0.59
C HIS A 436 16.16 -6.44 -0.30
N VAL A 437 15.10 -5.83 -0.83
CA VAL A 437 14.84 -4.39 -0.70
C VAL A 437 14.30 -4.02 0.68
N PHE A 438 13.28 -4.74 1.15
CA PHE A 438 12.49 -4.36 2.34
C PHE A 438 12.75 -5.22 3.57
N ALA A 439 13.52 -6.30 3.46
CA ALA A 439 13.88 -7.16 4.60
C ALA A 439 12.67 -7.72 5.40
N ARG A 440 11.48 -7.77 4.77
CA ARG A 440 10.25 -8.36 5.30
C ARG A 440 9.52 -9.14 4.20
N PRO A 441 8.65 -10.11 4.54
CA PRO A 441 7.82 -10.75 3.53
C PRO A 441 6.88 -9.72 2.85
N PRO A 442 6.67 -9.84 1.53
CA PRO A 442 5.63 -9.07 0.84
C PRO A 442 4.24 -9.56 1.23
N THR A 443 3.24 -8.71 1.02
CA THR A 443 1.85 -9.16 0.95
C THR A 443 1.69 -10.04 -0.28
N LEU A 444 1.04 -11.19 -0.15
CA LEU A 444 0.83 -12.13 -1.26
C LEU A 444 -0.61 -12.04 -1.78
N PRO A 445 -0.86 -12.21 -3.09
CA PRO A 445 -2.22 -12.32 -3.61
C PRO A 445 -2.93 -13.55 -3.00
N ARG A 446 -4.25 -13.44 -2.80
CA ARG A 446 -5.08 -14.46 -2.17
C ARG A 446 -6.35 -14.73 -2.96
N PHE A 447 -6.86 -15.95 -2.81
CA PHE A 447 -8.13 -16.40 -3.38
C PHE A 447 -9.29 -16.07 -2.43
N LEU A 448 -10.27 -15.32 -2.92
CA LEU A 448 -11.53 -15.11 -2.22
C LEU A 448 -12.36 -16.40 -2.30
N GLN A 449 -12.51 -17.09 -1.18
CA GLN A 449 -13.31 -18.32 -1.16
C GLN A 449 -14.77 -17.97 -1.49
N PRO A 450 -15.43 -18.68 -2.42
CA PRO A 450 -16.85 -18.50 -2.63
C PRO A 450 -17.55 -18.75 -1.29
N SER A 451 -18.52 -17.90 -0.96
CA SER A 451 -19.42 -18.19 0.14
C SER A 451 -19.98 -19.57 -0.12
N LEU A 452 -19.73 -20.51 0.80
CA LEU A 452 -20.49 -21.75 0.83
C LEU A 452 -21.94 -21.29 0.94
N GLN A 453 -22.65 -21.27 -0.18
CA GLN A 453 -24.10 -21.20 -0.14
C GLN A 453 -24.47 -22.44 0.66
N LEU A 454 -24.80 -22.24 1.94
CA LEU A 454 -25.47 -23.26 2.73
C LEU A 454 -26.74 -23.55 1.93
N SER A 455 -26.71 -24.62 1.15
CA SER A 455 -27.88 -25.19 0.52
C SER A 455 -28.84 -25.48 1.67
N MET A 456 -29.83 -24.58 1.86
CA MET A 456 -30.87 -24.74 2.85
C MET A 456 -31.79 -25.90 2.46
#